data_AF-A0A433BNY9-F1
#
_entry.id   AF-A0A433BNY9-F1
#
_cell.length_a   1.000
_cell.length_b   1.000
_cell.length_c   1.000
_cell.angle_alpha   90.00
_cell.angle_beta   90.00
_cell.angle_gamma   90.00
#
_symmetry.space_group_name_H-M   'P 1'
#
loop_
_entity.id
_entity.type
_entity.pdbx_description
1 polymer ?
#
loop_
_entity_poly.entity_id
_entity_poly.type
_entity_poly.pdbx_seq_one_letter_code
_entity_poly.pdbx_strand_id
1 'polypeptide(L)'
;MRPRIVQQDGQIGFHWTTIAGARTTLPELVIGDDEADRLVATHLEALDDALIIAAERFGELLGGGRRPETDCERDDLVMLHRILDGLCHEYATALEHTGITADLRAGKIVGTATLFSIRARLPLGLLGPAPLDGELDDPTLGVVSGFGEMCQVDPDRPWKGGRWIVRTESGLRYPLTLSMLLFDSSGVNKDAARNEHRDALSAVVSAACSPDADPLAVACALDWLLYDWLMAHRDGPDSAEIVFPKGRDEDAAVVVAAAGVSVRSRAMVDPGLLAPPILPS
;
A
#
# COMPACT_ATOMS: atom_id res chain seq x y z
N MET A 1 -11.84 -0.28 32.99
CA MET A 1 -10.70 0.46 32.40
C MET A 1 -10.33 -0.30 31.13
N ARG A 2 -10.10 0.37 29.99
CA ARG A 2 -10.01 -0.27 28.66
C ARG A 2 -8.58 -0.17 28.10
N PRO A 3 -8.17 -1.04 27.15
CA PRO A 3 -6.97 -0.81 26.35
C PRO A 3 -7.00 0.60 25.74
N ARG A 4 -5.83 1.20 25.56
CA ARG A 4 -5.72 2.57 25.05
C ARG A 4 -4.59 2.69 24.03
N ILE A 5 -4.79 3.61 23.10
CA ILE A 5 -3.75 4.09 22.21
C ILE A 5 -2.87 5.09 22.96
N VAL A 6 -1.56 4.95 22.78
CA VAL A 6 -0.55 5.89 23.27
C VAL A 6 0.15 6.51 22.07
N GLN A 7 0.09 7.84 22.02
CA GLN A 7 0.76 8.69 21.06
C GLN A 7 1.34 9.88 21.83
N GLN A 8 2.65 10.09 21.70
CA GLN A 8 3.35 11.23 22.31
C GLN A 8 3.40 12.41 21.35
N ASP A 9 3.55 13.63 21.89
CA ASP A 9 3.74 14.84 21.06
C ASP A 9 4.98 14.68 20.18
N GLY A 10 4.80 14.88 18.87
CA GLY A 10 5.86 14.73 17.87
C GLY A 10 6.19 13.29 17.47
N GLN A 11 5.53 12.28 18.05
CA GLN A 11 5.64 10.89 17.63
C GLN A 11 4.91 10.67 16.30
N ILE A 12 5.57 9.97 15.37
CA ILE A 12 4.91 9.46 14.16
C ILE A 12 4.09 8.22 14.56
N GLY A 13 2.79 8.22 14.26
CA GLY A 13 1.89 7.10 14.57
C GLY A 13 1.69 6.85 16.07
N PHE A 14 1.28 5.63 16.40
CA PHE A 14 0.84 5.28 17.75
C PHE A 14 1.10 3.80 18.07
N HIS A 15 0.85 3.39 19.31
CA HIS A 15 0.80 1.97 19.68
C HIS A 15 -0.29 1.68 20.71
N TRP A 16 -0.71 0.41 20.78
CA TRP A 16 -1.68 -0.04 21.77
C TRP A 16 -1.02 -0.42 23.10
N THR A 17 -1.75 -0.18 24.19
CA THR A 17 -1.40 -0.67 25.53
C THR A 17 -2.60 -1.37 26.16
N THR A 18 -2.32 -2.47 26.86
CA THR A 18 -3.27 -3.16 27.73
C THR A 18 -3.68 -2.27 28.90
N ILE A 19 -4.70 -2.69 29.65
CA ILE A 19 -5.14 -2.01 30.87
C ILE A 19 -4.01 -1.90 31.91
N ALA A 20 -3.11 -2.89 31.94
CA ALA A 20 -1.93 -2.91 32.82
C ALA A 20 -0.79 -1.99 32.33
N GLY A 21 -0.97 -1.30 31.20
CA GLY A 21 0.05 -0.42 30.61
C GLY A 21 1.11 -1.15 29.79
N ALA A 22 1.03 -2.47 29.65
CA ALA A 22 1.94 -3.23 28.78
C ALA A 22 1.61 -2.97 27.31
N ARG A 23 2.63 -2.75 26.48
CA ARG A 23 2.50 -2.62 25.02
C ARG A 23 1.89 -3.89 24.43
N THR A 24 1.02 -3.73 23.45
CA THR A 24 0.31 -4.80 22.72
C THR A 24 0.00 -4.31 21.30
N THR A 25 -0.68 -5.12 20.51
CA THR A 25 -1.08 -4.82 19.13
C THR A 25 -2.59 -4.97 18.97
N LEU A 26 -3.17 -4.36 17.93
CA LEU A 26 -4.61 -4.55 17.67
C LEU A 26 -4.99 -6.03 17.47
N PRO A 27 -4.24 -6.86 16.71
CA PRO A 27 -4.56 -8.28 16.54
C PRO A 27 -4.63 -9.06 17.84
N GLU A 28 -3.77 -8.75 18.82
CA GLU A 28 -3.81 -9.39 20.15
C GLU A 28 -5.04 -8.96 20.96
N LEU A 29 -5.46 -7.70 20.82
CA LEU A 29 -6.58 -7.14 21.57
C LEU A 29 -7.94 -7.64 21.08
N VAL A 30 -8.10 -7.94 19.79
CA VAL A 30 -9.39 -8.37 19.23
C VAL A 30 -9.70 -9.86 19.45
N ILE A 31 -8.70 -10.69 19.79
CA ILE A 31 -8.89 -12.12 19.99
C ILE A 31 -9.75 -12.36 21.24
N GLY A 32 -10.99 -12.80 21.02
CA GLY A 32 -11.94 -13.10 22.09
C GLY A 32 -12.51 -11.88 22.80
N ASP A 33 -12.44 -10.69 22.19
CA ASP A 33 -13.03 -9.44 22.71
C ASP A 33 -14.43 -9.23 22.10
N ASP A 34 -15.43 -9.07 22.96
CA ASP A 34 -16.84 -8.89 22.57
C ASP A 34 -17.13 -7.51 21.92
N GLU A 35 -16.19 -6.55 21.98
CA GLU A 35 -16.25 -5.21 21.37
C GLU A 35 -15.12 -5.00 20.34
N ALA A 36 -14.72 -6.05 19.61
CA ALA A 36 -13.64 -5.99 18.63
C ALA A 36 -13.90 -4.94 17.51
N ASP A 37 -15.16 -4.75 17.11
CA ASP A 37 -15.59 -3.72 16.16
C ASP A 37 -15.19 -2.31 16.60
N ARG A 38 -15.35 -2.01 17.90
CA ARG A 38 -14.96 -0.74 18.49
C ARG A 38 -13.44 -0.54 18.43
N LEU A 39 -12.67 -1.58 18.74
CA LEU A 39 -11.19 -1.51 18.70
C LEU A 39 -10.67 -1.29 17.28
N VAL A 40 -11.25 -1.98 16.30
CA VAL A 40 -10.95 -1.80 14.87
C VAL A 40 -11.26 -0.37 14.42
N ALA A 41 -12.42 0.17 14.80
CA ALA A 41 -12.78 1.55 14.49
C ALA A 41 -11.82 2.57 15.12
N THR A 42 -11.48 2.39 16.41
CA THR A 42 -10.53 3.27 17.12
C THR A 42 -9.13 3.23 16.51
N HIS A 43 -8.66 2.05 16.06
CA HIS A 43 -7.38 1.96 15.36
C HIS A 43 -7.39 2.79 14.07
N LEU A 44 -8.48 2.68 13.29
CA LEU A 44 -8.60 3.36 12.03
C LEU A 44 -8.67 4.89 12.19
N GLU A 45 -9.37 5.38 13.22
CA GLU A 45 -9.37 6.81 13.59
C GLU A 45 -7.97 7.31 13.96
N ALA A 46 -7.24 6.59 14.80
CA ALA A 46 -5.88 7.00 15.16
C ALA A 46 -4.89 6.93 13.98
N LEU A 47 -5.13 6.03 13.02
CA LEU A 47 -4.34 5.97 11.78
C LEU A 47 -4.61 7.21 10.91
N ASP A 48 -5.86 7.63 10.80
CA ASP A 48 -6.27 8.87 10.11
C ASP A 48 -5.53 10.09 10.70
N ASP A 49 -5.56 10.24 12.03
CA ASP A 49 -4.86 11.33 12.73
C ASP A 49 -3.33 11.28 12.52
N ALA A 50 -2.76 10.08 12.52
CA ALA A 50 -1.32 9.90 12.24
C ALA A 50 -0.95 10.32 10.80
N LEU A 51 -1.85 10.15 9.83
CA LEU A 51 -1.63 10.58 8.45
C LEU A 51 -1.63 12.10 8.30
N ILE A 52 -2.46 12.81 9.08
CA ILE A 52 -2.44 14.28 9.10
C ILE A 52 -1.07 14.78 9.56
N ILE A 53 -0.55 14.24 10.67
CA ILE A 53 0.77 14.59 11.20
C ILE A 53 1.88 14.23 10.20
N ALA A 54 1.79 13.05 9.56
CA ALA A 54 2.76 12.63 8.56
C ALA A 54 2.75 13.53 7.32
N ALA A 55 1.58 13.96 6.86
CA ALA A 55 1.43 14.86 5.72
C ALA A 55 2.05 16.24 6.01
N GLU A 56 1.79 16.80 7.19
CA GLU A 56 2.38 18.07 7.62
C GLU A 56 3.90 18.01 7.70
N ARG A 57 4.46 16.92 8.24
CA ARG A 57 5.91 16.79 8.46
C ARG A 57 6.68 16.37 7.21
N PHE A 58 6.12 15.49 6.39
CA PHE A 58 6.82 14.83 5.28
C PHE A 58 6.28 15.17 3.89
N GLY A 59 5.30 16.07 3.78
CA GLY A 59 4.61 16.38 2.53
C GLY A 59 5.53 16.71 1.36
N GLU A 60 6.60 17.50 1.56
CA GLU A 60 7.56 17.82 0.50
C GLU A 60 8.34 16.60 -0.01
N LEU A 61 8.73 15.71 0.90
CA LEU A 61 9.47 14.49 0.59
C LEU A 61 8.56 13.46 -0.08
N LEU A 62 7.36 13.24 0.47
CA LEU A 62 6.37 12.31 -0.06
C LEU A 62 5.79 12.78 -1.40
N GLY A 63 5.65 14.09 -1.59
CA GLY A 63 5.24 14.70 -2.86
C GLY A 63 6.30 14.59 -3.95
N GLY A 64 7.56 14.30 -3.59
CA GLY A 64 8.68 14.25 -4.53
C GLY A 64 9.14 15.64 -4.97
N GLY A 65 8.76 16.70 -4.24
CA GLY A 65 9.23 18.06 -4.49
C GLY A 65 10.73 18.21 -4.21
N ARG A 66 11.27 17.38 -3.32
CA ARG A 66 12.71 17.24 -3.09
C ARG A 66 13.08 15.82 -2.64
N ARG A 67 14.36 15.50 -2.70
CA ARG A 67 14.93 14.27 -2.10
C ARG A 67 15.34 14.54 -0.65
N PRO A 68 15.39 13.51 0.22
CA PRO A 68 16.00 13.66 1.54
C PRO A 68 17.50 13.96 1.35
N GLU A 69 17.97 15.02 2.01
CA GLU A 69 19.33 15.54 1.88
C GLU A 69 20.22 15.13 3.05
N THR A 70 19.62 14.86 4.21
CA THR A 70 20.33 14.50 5.44
C THR A 70 20.05 13.06 5.86
N ASP A 71 20.99 12.45 6.60
CA ASP A 71 20.79 11.12 7.17
C ASP A 71 19.61 11.09 8.15
N CYS A 72 19.38 12.18 8.89
CA CYS A 72 18.23 12.33 9.77
C CYS A 72 16.89 12.23 9.03
N GLU A 73 16.76 12.89 7.87
CA GLU A 73 15.55 12.77 7.04
C GLU A 73 15.38 11.35 6.47
N ARG A 74 16.48 10.67 6.15
CA ARG A 74 16.43 9.28 5.68
C ARG A 74 15.97 8.35 6.81
N ASP A 75 16.49 8.52 8.01
CA ASP A 75 16.10 7.77 9.21
C ASP A 75 14.63 8.04 9.57
N ASP A 76 14.17 9.29 9.45
CA ASP A 76 12.77 9.64 9.65
C ASP A 76 11.85 8.97 8.62
N LEU A 77 12.26 8.87 7.35
CA LEU A 77 11.50 8.14 6.33
C LEU A 77 11.49 6.62 6.59
N VAL A 78 12.59 6.06 7.10
CA VAL A 78 12.65 4.66 7.58
C VAL A 78 11.66 4.44 8.70
N MET A 79 11.63 5.33 9.69
CA MET A 79 10.70 5.27 10.81
C MET A 79 9.25 5.41 10.33
N LEU A 80 8.97 6.37 9.45
CA LEU A 80 7.64 6.61 8.90
C LEU A 80 7.08 5.37 8.20
N HIS A 81 7.81 4.79 7.23
CA HIS A 81 7.26 3.67 6.48
C HIS A 81 7.06 2.44 7.37
N ARG A 82 7.98 2.16 8.30
CA ARG A 82 7.85 1.03 9.23
C ARG A 82 6.62 1.15 10.12
N ILE A 83 6.36 2.34 10.64
CA ILE A 83 5.20 2.61 11.48
C ILE A 83 3.91 2.46 10.68
N LEU A 84 3.83 3.06 9.48
CA LEU A 84 2.63 2.95 8.64
C LEU A 84 2.39 1.52 8.15
N ASP A 85 3.44 0.81 7.74
CA ASP A 85 3.37 -0.61 7.36
C ASP A 85 2.85 -1.45 8.54
N GLY A 86 3.41 -1.25 9.73
CA GLY A 86 3.00 -1.94 10.96
C GLY A 86 1.53 -1.69 11.30
N LEU A 87 1.08 -0.44 11.29
CA LEU A 87 -0.31 -0.09 11.59
C LEU A 87 -1.29 -0.66 10.55
N CYS A 88 -0.96 -0.58 9.25
CA CYS A 88 -1.77 -1.19 8.20
C CYS A 88 -1.85 -2.72 8.35
N HIS A 89 -0.74 -3.36 8.71
CA HIS A 89 -0.69 -4.79 8.96
C HIS A 89 -1.50 -5.20 10.20
N GLU A 90 -1.39 -4.45 11.30
CA GLU A 90 -2.20 -4.65 12.50
C GLU A 90 -3.70 -4.55 12.19
N TYR A 91 -4.11 -3.53 11.44
CA TYR A 91 -5.49 -3.35 11.01
C TYR A 91 -5.98 -4.53 10.16
N ALA A 92 -5.26 -4.87 9.08
CA ALA A 92 -5.64 -5.95 8.19
C ALA A 92 -5.72 -7.32 8.91
N THR A 93 -4.76 -7.61 9.79
CA THR A 93 -4.75 -8.86 10.58
C THR A 93 -5.91 -8.92 11.58
N ALA A 94 -6.29 -7.79 12.17
CA ALA A 94 -7.45 -7.74 13.05
C ALA A 94 -8.77 -7.99 12.29
N LEU A 95 -8.89 -7.52 11.04
CA LEU A 95 -10.03 -7.86 10.18
C LEU A 95 -10.07 -9.36 9.88
N GLU A 96 -8.92 -9.98 9.58
CA GLU A 96 -8.82 -11.44 9.36
C GLU A 96 -9.30 -12.23 10.61
N HIS A 97 -8.90 -11.81 11.82
CA HIS A 97 -9.30 -12.48 13.07
C HIS A 97 -10.77 -12.32 13.43
N THR A 98 -11.38 -11.19 13.06
CA THR A 98 -12.75 -10.83 13.47
C THR A 98 -13.80 -11.13 12.41
N GLY A 99 -13.39 -11.33 11.15
CA GLY A 99 -14.29 -11.46 10.01
C GLY A 99 -14.97 -10.14 9.60
N ILE A 100 -14.54 -9.00 10.18
CA ILE A 100 -15.03 -7.67 9.80
C ILE A 100 -14.51 -7.35 8.40
N THR A 101 -15.41 -6.89 7.53
CA THR A 101 -15.03 -6.44 6.18
C THR A 101 -14.66 -4.97 6.21
N ALA A 102 -13.54 -4.61 5.58
CA ALA A 102 -13.15 -3.22 5.40
C ALA A 102 -14.20 -2.45 4.59
N ASP A 103 -14.62 -1.30 5.11
CA ASP A 103 -15.52 -0.40 4.42
C ASP A 103 -14.77 0.62 3.54
N LEU A 104 -15.54 1.48 2.87
CA LEU A 104 -14.99 2.54 2.04
C LEU A 104 -14.02 3.45 2.81
N ARG A 105 -14.34 3.80 4.07
CA ARG A 105 -13.49 4.68 4.89
C ARG A 105 -12.16 3.99 5.19
N ALA A 106 -12.19 2.71 5.55
CA ALA A 106 -11.00 1.90 5.77
C ALA A 106 -10.09 1.86 4.54
N GLY A 107 -10.66 1.60 3.36
CA GLY A 107 -9.90 1.60 2.11
C GLY A 107 -9.22 2.93 1.81
N LYS A 108 -9.87 4.06 2.07
CA LYS A 108 -9.28 5.40 1.89
C LYS A 108 -8.09 5.63 2.82
N ILE A 109 -8.27 5.37 4.11
CA ILE A 109 -7.24 5.62 5.14
C ILE A 109 -6.06 4.66 4.95
N VAL A 110 -6.31 3.36 4.85
CA VAL A 110 -5.26 2.35 4.63
C VAL A 110 -4.58 2.55 3.28
N GLY A 111 -5.33 2.91 2.23
CA GLY A 111 -4.76 3.24 0.93
C GLY A 111 -3.82 4.44 1.02
N THR A 112 -4.22 5.51 1.72
CA THR A 112 -3.39 6.71 1.92
C THR A 112 -2.12 6.38 2.71
N ALA A 113 -2.25 5.62 3.80
CA ALA A 113 -1.11 5.15 4.59
C ALA A 113 -0.15 4.28 3.78
N THR A 114 -0.69 3.39 2.95
CA THR A 114 0.08 2.54 2.04
C THR A 114 0.84 3.37 1.01
N LEU A 115 0.19 4.39 0.42
CA LEU A 115 0.84 5.30 -0.52
C LEU A 115 1.99 6.07 0.18
N PHE A 116 1.77 6.57 1.38
CA PHE A 116 2.81 7.24 2.18
C PHE A 116 4.00 6.31 2.45
N SER A 117 3.75 5.07 2.88
CA SER A 117 4.80 4.07 3.07
C SER A 117 5.61 3.83 1.79
N ILE A 118 4.94 3.59 0.65
CA ILE A 118 5.62 3.37 -0.63
C ILE A 118 6.46 4.60 -1.02
N ARG A 119 5.90 5.81 -0.87
CA ARG A 119 6.58 7.06 -1.21
C ARG A 119 7.74 7.38 -0.26
N ALA A 120 7.69 6.97 1.00
CA ALA A 120 8.81 7.07 1.93
C ALA A 120 9.94 6.10 1.56
N ARG A 121 9.61 4.89 1.07
CA ARG A 121 10.58 3.86 0.64
C ARG A 121 11.27 4.18 -0.68
N LEU A 122 10.59 4.88 -1.60
CA LEU A 122 11.10 5.22 -2.93
C LEU A 122 12.47 5.96 -2.92
N PRO A 123 12.65 7.11 -2.24
CA PRO A 123 13.94 7.81 -2.22
C PRO A 123 15.04 7.09 -1.43
N LEU A 124 14.66 6.06 -0.66
CA LEU A 124 15.58 5.21 0.09
C LEU A 124 16.10 4.03 -0.75
N GLY A 125 15.51 3.77 -1.93
CA GLY A 125 15.83 2.61 -2.74
C GLY A 125 15.34 1.28 -2.13
N LEU A 126 14.27 1.34 -1.32
CA LEU A 126 13.72 0.18 -0.60
C LEU A 126 12.53 -0.48 -1.31
N LEU A 127 12.16 0.01 -2.50
CA LEU A 127 11.24 -0.71 -3.38
C LEU A 127 12.02 -1.75 -4.17
N GLY A 128 11.50 -2.97 -4.22
CA GLY A 128 12.08 -4.03 -5.05
C GLY A 128 11.74 -3.85 -6.54
N PRO A 129 12.22 -4.77 -7.40
CA PRO A 129 12.03 -4.66 -8.84
C PRO A 129 10.55 -4.65 -9.20
N ALA A 130 10.22 -3.87 -10.22
CA ALA A 130 8.90 -3.91 -10.80
C ALA A 130 8.63 -5.26 -11.48
N PRO A 131 7.36 -5.72 -11.53
CA PRO A 131 6.98 -6.73 -12.51
C PRO A 131 7.41 -6.28 -13.92
N LEU A 132 8.10 -7.16 -14.66
CA LEU A 132 8.71 -6.89 -15.98
C LEU A 132 9.90 -5.91 -15.96
N ASP A 133 10.56 -5.69 -14.83
CA ASP A 133 11.76 -4.84 -14.74
C ASP A 133 12.88 -5.35 -15.68
N GLY A 134 13.42 -4.45 -16.50
CA GLY A 134 14.41 -4.78 -17.54
C GLY A 134 13.87 -5.56 -18.74
N GLU A 135 12.57 -5.86 -18.81
CA GLU A 135 11.94 -6.59 -19.92
C GLU A 135 11.13 -5.69 -20.87
N LEU A 136 10.92 -4.42 -20.49
CA LEU A 136 10.17 -3.43 -21.26
C LEU A 136 11.11 -2.54 -22.08
N ASP A 137 10.62 -2.07 -23.21
CA ASP A 137 11.31 -1.13 -24.08
C ASP A 137 11.31 0.29 -23.47
N ASP A 138 12.35 1.06 -23.76
CA ASP A 138 12.48 2.46 -23.32
C ASP A 138 11.72 3.40 -24.25
N PRO A 139 10.73 4.18 -23.76
CA PRO A 139 9.99 5.09 -24.60
C PRO A 139 10.89 6.26 -25.05
N THR A 140 10.86 6.56 -26.35
CA THR A 140 11.43 7.80 -26.88
C THR A 140 10.46 8.97 -26.68
N LEU A 141 10.96 10.21 -26.76
CA LEU A 141 10.10 11.40 -26.74
C LEU A 141 9.03 11.32 -27.85
N GLY A 142 7.76 11.49 -27.48
CA GLY A 142 6.64 11.49 -28.42
C GLY A 142 5.43 10.72 -27.90
N VAL A 143 4.46 10.49 -28.79
CA VAL A 143 3.27 9.69 -28.52
C VAL A 143 3.51 8.26 -28.96
N VAL A 144 3.29 7.30 -28.07
CA VAL A 144 3.34 5.86 -28.38
C VAL A 144 1.92 5.39 -28.71
N SER A 145 1.71 4.91 -29.94
CA SER A 145 0.45 4.28 -30.33
C SER A 145 0.47 2.79 -30.03
N GLY A 146 -0.59 2.28 -29.41
CA GLY A 146 -0.74 0.86 -29.15
C GLY A 146 -1.96 0.55 -28.30
N PHE A 147 -2.02 -0.68 -27.81
CA PHE A 147 -3.09 -1.20 -26.98
C PHE A 147 -2.59 -1.37 -25.55
N GLY A 148 -3.33 -0.82 -24.59
CA GLY A 148 -3.04 -1.01 -23.17
C GLY A 148 -3.54 -2.37 -22.68
N GLU A 149 -2.72 -3.13 -21.96
CA GLU A 149 -3.11 -4.40 -21.34
C GLU A 149 -2.36 -4.65 -20.03
N MET A 150 -2.99 -5.35 -19.07
CA MET A 150 -2.31 -5.81 -17.86
C MET A 150 -1.51 -7.08 -18.19
N CYS A 151 -0.20 -6.95 -18.31
CA CYS A 151 0.67 -8.08 -18.62
C CYS A 151 1.15 -8.74 -17.33
N GLN A 152 0.68 -9.95 -17.06
CA GLN A 152 1.20 -10.80 -15.97
C GLN A 152 2.62 -11.24 -16.31
N VAL A 153 3.52 -11.25 -15.32
CA VAL A 153 4.89 -11.76 -15.49
C VAL A 153 4.86 -13.25 -15.85
N ASP A 154 3.95 -14.00 -15.22
CA ASP A 154 3.83 -15.45 -15.37
C ASP A 154 2.40 -15.87 -14.97
N PRO A 155 1.54 -16.24 -15.94
CA PRO A 155 0.15 -16.62 -15.65
C PRO A 155 0.00 -17.80 -14.68
N ASP A 156 0.98 -18.70 -14.64
CA ASP A 156 0.99 -19.86 -13.75
C ASP A 156 1.54 -19.53 -12.35
N ARG A 157 2.12 -18.34 -12.18
CA ARG A 157 2.67 -17.84 -10.91
C ARG A 157 2.13 -16.44 -10.60
N PRO A 158 0.83 -16.31 -10.26
CA PRO A 158 0.19 -15.00 -10.09
C PRO A 158 0.85 -14.13 -9.03
N TRP A 159 1.56 -14.71 -8.06
CA TRP A 159 2.30 -13.98 -7.04
C TRP A 159 3.46 -13.12 -7.57
N LYS A 160 3.89 -13.32 -8.83
CA LYS A 160 4.84 -12.41 -9.49
C LYS A 160 4.18 -11.11 -9.96
N GLY A 161 2.86 -11.03 -9.94
CA GLY A 161 2.07 -9.89 -10.36
C GLY A 161 2.14 -9.60 -11.85
N GLY A 162 1.71 -8.39 -12.19
CA GLY A 162 1.70 -7.88 -13.55
C GLY A 162 1.94 -6.38 -13.58
N ARG A 163 2.10 -5.85 -14.79
CA ARG A 163 2.27 -4.43 -15.04
C ARG A 163 1.45 -4.03 -16.27
N TRP A 164 0.86 -2.84 -16.21
CA TRP A 164 0.30 -2.24 -17.40
C TRP A 164 1.40 -1.97 -18.42
N ILE A 165 1.16 -2.40 -19.65
CA ILE A 165 2.00 -2.09 -20.79
C ILE A 165 1.17 -1.49 -21.90
N VAL A 166 1.79 -0.70 -22.76
CA VAL A 166 1.28 -0.43 -24.10
C VAL A 166 2.03 -1.32 -25.08
N ARG A 167 1.30 -2.17 -25.79
CA ARG A 167 1.83 -2.98 -26.88
C ARG A 167 1.62 -2.28 -28.21
N THR A 168 2.70 -2.00 -28.93
CA THR A 168 2.60 -1.41 -30.27
C THR A 168 2.24 -2.47 -31.32
N GLU A 169 1.81 -2.04 -32.50
CA GLU A 169 1.59 -2.94 -33.65
C GLU A 169 2.87 -3.67 -34.09
N SER A 170 4.04 -3.07 -33.85
CA SER A 170 5.35 -3.70 -34.09
C SER A 170 5.76 -4.70 -33.01
N GLY A 171 4.94 -4.89 -31.97
CA GLY A 171 5.18 -5.83 -30.88
C GLY A 171 6.06 -5.32 -29.74
N LEU A 172 6.49 -4.05 -29.78
CA LEU A 172 7.22 -3.40 -28.69
C LEU A 172 6.32 -3.21 -27.49
N ARG A 173 6.89 -3.25 -26.29
CA ARG A 173 6.19 -3.20 -25.00
C ARG A 173 6.75 -2.06 -24.16
N TYR A 174 5.98 -1.00 -23.99
CA TYR A 174 6.41 0.13 -23.16
C TYR A 174 5.65 0.16 -21.84
N PRO A 175 6.26 0.69 -20.76
CA PRO A 175 5.56 0.89 -19.49
C PRO A 175 4.31 1.76 -19.67
N LEU A 176 3.22 1.34 -19.03
CA LEU A 176 1.99 2.09 -18.92
C LEU A 176 1.57 2.14 -17.44
N THR A 177 0.77 3.13 -17.06
CA THR A 177 0.22 3.25 -15.70
C THR A 177 -1.30 3.25 -15.78
N LEU A 178 -1.97 2.83 -14.71
CA LEU A 178 -3.42 2.96 -14.61
C LEU A 178 -3.85 4.42 -14.73
N SER A 179 -3.09 5.36 -14.16
CA SER A 179 -3.36 6.80 -14.29
C SER A 179 -3.39 7.24 -15.77
N MET A 180 -2.40 6.82 -16.58
CA MET A 180 -2.38 7.11 -18.01
C MET A 180 -3.60 6.52 -18.74
N LEU A 181 -4.04 5.31 -18.38
CA LEU A 181 -5.24 4.70 -18.93
C LEU A 181 -6.51 5.48 -18.57
N LEU A 182 -6.59 5.98 -17.34
CA LEU A 182 -7.77 6.68 -16.84
C LEU A 182 -7.87 8.13 -17.29
N PHE A 183 -6.75 8.81 -17.55
CA PHE A 183 -6.74 10.27 -17.77
C PHE A 183 -6.12 10.69 -19.11
N ASP A 184 -5.11 9.99 -19.60
CA ASP A 184 -4.33 10.42 -20.76
C ASP A 184 -4.65 9.62 -22.05
N SER A 185 -5.35 8.49 -21.92
CA SER A 185 -5.64 7.57 -23.02
C SER A 185 -7.04 7.77 -23.60
N SER A 186 -7.13 7.85 -24.92
CA SER A 186 -8.40 7.86 -25.64
C SER A 186 -8.90 6.45 -25.95
N GLY A 187 -10.22 6.21 -25.87
CA GLY A 187 -10.83 4.94 -26.27
C GLY A 187 -10.71 3.79 -25.27
N VAL A 188 -10.14 4.03 -24.08
CA VAL A 188 -10.03 3.03 -23.00
C VAL A 188 -11.36 2.88 -22.27
N ASN A 189 -11.79 1.63 -22.07
CA ASN A 189 -12.85 1.33 -21.12
C ASN A 189 -12.30 1.41 -19.70
N LYS A 190 -12.49 2.55 -19.04
CA LYS A 190 -11.95 2.86 -17.72
C LYS A 190 -12.41 1.88 -16.64
N ASP A 191 -13.66 1.41 -16.71
CA ASP A 191 -14.18 0.46 -15.72
C ASP A 191 -13.61 -0.94 -15.93
N ALA A 192 -13.39 -1.35 -17.19
CA ALA A 192 -12.68 -2.59 -17.48
C ALA A 192 -11.24 -2.53 -16.97
N ALA A 193 -10.52 -1.43 -17.20
CA ALA A 193 -9.15 -1.25 -16.71
C ALA A 193 -9.07 -1.31 -15.18
N ARG A 194 -10.01 -0.69 -14.46
CA ARG A 194 -10.07 -0.81 -13.00
C ARG A 194 -10.35 -2.24 -12.55
N ASN A 195 -11.29 -2.93 -13.19
CA ASN A 195 -11.60 -4.33 -12.85
C ASN A 195 -10.39 -5.23 -13.09
N GLU A 196 -9.71 -5.09 -14.22
CA GLU A 196 -8.52 -5.86 -14.56
C GLU A 196 -7.37 -5.61 -13.56
N HIS A 197 -7.18 -4.36 -13.11
CA HIS A 197 -6.19 -4.05 -12.08
C HIS A 197 -6.56 -4.63 -10.71
N ARG A 198 -7.84 -4.51 -10.31
CA ARG A 198 -8.37 -5.11 -9.08
C ARG A 198 -8.24 -6.63 -9.09
N ASP A 199 -8.47 -7.26 -10.24
CA ASP A 199 -8.31 -8.70 -10.44
C ASP A 199 -6.85 -9.11 -10.30
N ALA A 200 -5.90 -8.31 -10.82
CA ALA A 200 -4.47 -8.54 -10.63
C ALA A 200 -4.06 -8.45 -9.15
N LEU A 201 -4.50 -7.42 -8.42
CA LEU A 201 -4.28 -7.31 -6.96
C LEU A 201 -4.84 -8.54 -6.24
N SER A 202 -6.09 -8.91 -6.53
CA SER A 202 -6.79 -10.02 -5.89
C SER A 202 -6.11 -11.37 -6.18
N ALA A 203 -5.58 -11.55 -7.39
CA ALA A 203 -4.84 -12.75 -7.79
C ALA A 203 -3.53 -12.90 -7.02
N VAL A 204 -2.76 -11.81 -6.86
CA VAL A 204 -1.52 -11.82 -6.05
C VAL A 204 -1.85 -12.10 -4.58
N VAL A 205 -2.85 -11.43 -4.01
CA VAL A 205 -3.29 -11.65 -2.62
C VAL A 205 -3.67 -13.11 -2.38
N SER A 206 -4.47 -13.69 -3.27
CA SER A 206 -4.91 -15.09 -3.15
C SER A 206 -3.75 -16.07 -3.29
N ALA A 207 -2.79 -15.78 -4.17
CA ALA A 207 -1.66 -16.64 -4.45
C ALA A 207 -0.50 -16.48 -3.45
N ALA A 208 -0.50 -15.44 -2.61
CA ALA A 208 0.56 -15.15 -1.64
C ALA A 208 0.76 -16.25 -0.59
N CYS A 209 -0.28 -17.02 -0.30
CA CYS A 209 -0.22 -18.16 0.64
C CYS A 209 0.23 -19.48 -0.03
N SER A 210 0.54 -19.47 -1.33
CA SER A 210 1.07 -20.65 -2.02
C SER A 210 2.43 -21.04 -1.43
N PRO A 211 2.71 -22.34 -1.22
CA PRO A 211 4.03 -22.80 -0.75
C PRO A 211 5.19 -22.39 -1.67
N ASP A 212 4.92 -22.18 -2.96
CA ASP A 212 5.90 -21.80 -3.97
C ASP A 212 6.04 -20.28 -4.16
N ALA A 213 5.23 -19.48 -3.45
CA ALA A 213 5.28 -18.04 -3.52
C ALA A 213 6.50 -17.51 -2.79
N ASP A 214 7.40 -16.84 -3.54
CA ASP A 214 8.52 -16.12 -2.95
C ASP A 214 8.01 -14.85 -2.25
N PRO A 215 8.24 -14.67 -0.94
CA PRO A 215 7.71 -13.52 -0.20
C PRO A 215 8.22 -12.18 -0.76
N LEU A 216 9.46 -12.12 -1.24
CA LEU A 216 9.97 -10.88 -1.85
C LEU A 216 9.22 -10.56 -3.15
N ALA A 217 9.03 -11.55 -4.02
CA ALA A 217 8.25 -11.38 -5.25
C ALA A 217 6.80 -10.91 -4.97
N VAL A 218 6.13 -11.51 -3.98
CA VAL A 218 4.78 -11.07 -3.55
C VAL A 218 4.79 -9.61 -3.10
N ALA A 219 5.71 -9.26 -2.21
CA ALA A 219 5.79 -7.89 -1.67
C ALA A 219 6.08 -6.86 -2.77
N CYS A 220 6.95 -7.19 -3.73
CA CYS A 220 7.26 -6.33 -4.87
C CYS A 220 6.06 -6.19 -5.81
N ALA A 221 5.39 -7.29 -6.15
CA ALA A 221 4.20 -7.29 -6.99
C ALA A 221 3.09 -6.42 -6.40
N LEU A 222 2.78 -6.60 -5.11
CA LEU A 222 1.75 -5.84 -4.43
C LEU A 222 2.11 -4.37 -4.26
N ASP A 223 3.36 -4.03 -3.90
CA ASP A 223 3.80 -2.64 -3.83
C ASP A 223 3.56 -1.90 -5.14
N TRP A 224 3.93 -2.48 -6.29
CA TRP A 224 3.82 -1.82 -7.58
C TRP A 224 2.38 -1.74 -8.08
N LEU A 225 1.57 -2.78 -7.87
CA LEU A 225 0.14 -2.74 -8.17
C LEU A 225 -0.58 -1.72 -7.26
N LEU A 226 -0.35 -1.77 -5.95
CA LEU A 226 -0.90 -0.78 -5.01
C LEU A 226 -0.46 0.62 -5.39
N TYR A 227 0.82 0.85 -5.68
CA TYR A 227 1.31 2.16 -6.09
C TYR A 227 0.55 2.70 -7.29
N ASP A 228 0.40 1.90 -8.34
CA ASP A 228 -0.27 2.31 -9.56
C ASP A 228 -1.79 2.53 -9.35
N TRP A 229 -2.45 1.65 -8.59
CA TRP A 229 -3.84 1.83 -8.19
C TRP A 229 -4.04 3.14 -7.42
N LEU A 230 -3.25 3.34 -6.36
CA LEU A 230 -3.38 4.45 -5.43
C LEU A 230 -3.06 5.78 -6.12
N MET A 231 -2.00 5.83 -6.94
CA MET A 231 -1.66 7.02 -7.72
C MET A 231 -2.77 7.43 -8.69
N ALA A 232 -3.46 6.46 -9.29
CA ALA A 232 -4.58 6.70 -10.21
C ALA A 232 -5.88 7.11 -9.52
N HIS A 233 -5.95 6.97 -8.19
CA HIS A 233 -7.13 7.20 -7.37
C HIS A 233 -6.89 8.21 -6.23
N ARG A 234 -6.03 9.20 -6.47
CA ARG A 234 -5.86 10.36 -5.57
C ARG A 234 -6.92 11.41 -5.86
N ASP A 235 -7.33 12.18 -4.85
CA ASP A 235 -8.29 13.29 -5.02
C ASP A 235 -7.79 14.37 -6.00
N GLY A 236 -6.47 14.48 -6.18
CA GLY A 236 -5.85 15.35 -7.17
C GLY A 236 -4.34 15.16 -7.28
N PRO A 237 -3.66 15.89 -8.19
CA PRO A 237 -2.21 15.79 -8.37
C PRO A 237 -1.43 16.17 -7.10
N ASP A 238 -1.94 17.14 -6.34
CA ASP A 238 -1.34 17.69 -5.12
C ASP A 238 -1.86 17.04 -3.83
N SER A 239 -2.76 16.06 -3.95
CA SER A 239 -3.31 15.31 -2.82
C SER A 239 -2.74 13.90 -2.78
N ALA A 240 -2.62 13.35 -1.57
CA ALA A 240 -2.39 11.94 -1.35
C ALA A 240 -3.64 11.22 -0.82
N GLU A 241 -4.73 11.96 -0.55
CA GLU A 241 -6.00 11.37 -0.14
C GLU A 241 -6.49 10.43 -1.24
N ILE A 242 -6.72 9.18 -0.86
CA ILE A 242 -7.25 8.17 -1.76
C ILE A 242 -8.76 8.28 -1.82
N VAL A 243 -9.29 8.24 -3.04
CA VAL A 243 -10.71 8.30 -3.34
C VAL A 243 -11.11 7.12 -4.21
N PHE A 244 -12.23 6.49 -3.89
CA PHE A 244 -12.78 5.42 -4.71
C PHE A 244 -13.96 5.98 -5.52
N PRO A 245 -14.09 5.60 -6.82
CA PRO A 245 -15.26 5.95 -7.59
C PRO A 245 -16.54 5.39 -6.96
N LYS A 246 -17.67 6.07 -7.18
CA LYS A 246 -18.97 5.62 -6.66
C LYS A 246 -19.30 4.21 -7.15
N GLY A 247 -19.74 3.34 -6.23
CA GLY A 247 -20.13 1.96 -6.53
C GLY A 247 -18.96 0.99 -6.60
N ARG A 248 -17.78 1.38 -6.08
CA ARG A 248 -16.57 0.56 -5.99
C ARG A 248 -16.13 0.33 -4.54
N ASP A 249 -17.09 0.23 -3.64
CA ASP A 249 -16.87 -0.04 -2.22
C ASP A 249 -16.14 -1.36 -2.00
N GLU A 250 -16.33 -2.35 -2.88
CA GLU A 250 -15.62 -3.62 -2.85
C GLU A 250 -14.11 -3.50 -3.13
N ASP A 251 -13.69 -2.50 -3.90
CA ASP A 251 -12.27 -2.26 -4.19
C ASP A 251 -11.52 -1.81 -2.93
N ALA A 252 -12.21 -1.17 -1.97
CA ALA A 252 -11.64 -0.77 -0.70
C ALA A 252 -11.14 -1.99 0.10
N ALA A 253 -11.92 -3.07 0.14
CA ALA A 253 -11.54 -4.29 0.82
C ALA A 253 -10.31 -4.97 0.17
N VAL A 254 -10.23 -4.94 -1.17
CA VAL A 254 -9.07 -5.45 -1.91
C VAL A 254 -7.80 -4.66 -1.57
N VAL A 255 -7.89 -3.33 -1.50
CA VAL A 255 -6.74 -2.47 -1.12
C VAL A 255 -6.26 -2.78 0.29
N VAL A 256 -7.18 -2.92 1.26
CA VAL A 256 -6.80 -3.25 2.65
C VAL A 256 -6.15 -4.62 2.73
N ALA A 257 -6.71 -5.64 2.07
CA ALA A 257 -6.14 -6.97 2.04
C ALA A 257 -4.74 -6.97 1.39
N ALA A 258 -4.60 -6.31 0.23
CA ALA A 258 -3.33 -6.20 -0.48
C ALA A 258 -2.26 -5.46 0.34
N ALA A 259 -2.61 -4.38 1.06
CA ALA A 259 -1.70 -3.70 1.96
C ALA A 259 -1.20 -4.63 3.08
N GLY A 260 -2.13 -5.35 3.73
CA GLY A 260 -1.78 -6.32 4.77
C GLY A 260 -0.88 -7.45 4.29
N VAL A 261 -1.17 -8.01 3.11
CA VAL A 261 -0.36 -9.07 2.48
C VAL A 261 1.01 -8.54 2.06
N SER A 262 1.10 -7.35 1.46
CA SER A 262 2.38 -6.75 1.06
C SER A 262 3.33 -6.62 2.26
N VAL A 263 2.83 -6.08 3.37
CA VAL A 263 3.61 -5.92 4.59
C VAL A 263 3.98 -7.27 5.20
N ARG A 264 3.04 -8.21 5.30
CA ARG A 264 3.28 -9.57 5.82
C ARG A 264 4.38 -10.28 5.04
N SER A 265 4.31 -10.25 3.71
CA SER A 265 5.32 -10.86 2.83
C SER A 265 6.68 -10.17 2.95
N ARG A 266 6.71 -8.83 3.09
CA ARG A 266 7.95 -8.09 3.35
C ARG A 266 8.57 -8.42 4.70
N ALA A 267 7.76 -8.58 5.75
CA ALA A 267 8.25 -8.93 7.08
C ALA A 267 8.95 -10.30 7.13
N MET A 268 8.65 -11.20 6.18
CA MET A 268 9.36 -12.47 6.05
C MET A 268 10.80 -12.32 5.54
N VAL A 269 11.11 -11.21 4.86
CA VAL A 269 12.45 -10.92 4.31
C VAL A 269 13.19 -9.81 5.04
N ASP A 270 12.46 -8.90 5.70
CA ASP A 270 12.96 -7.92 6.67
C ASP A 270 12.30 -8.15 8.04
N PRO A 271 12.88 -9.01 8.90
CA PRO A 271 12.34 -9.26 10.24
C PRO A 271 12.29 -8.03 11.14
N GLY A 272 13.03 -6.96 10.81
CA GLY A 272 13.02 -5.70 11.53
C GLY A 272 11.83 -4.80 11.18
N LEU A 273 11.05 -5.12 10.15
CA LEU A 273 9.95 -4.28 9.66
C LEU A 273 8.84 -4.09 10.70
N LEU A 274 8.40 -5.17 11.33
CA LEU A 274 7.32 -5.19 12.32
C LEU A 274 7.83 -5.18 13.77
N ALA A 275 9.15 -5.09 13.95
CA ALA A 275 9.71 -4.92 15.27
C ALA A 275 9.32 -3.53 15.81
N PRO A 276 8.95 -3.42 17.10
CA PRO A 276 8.66 -2.12 17.69
C PRO A 276 9.86 -1.18 17.49
N PRO A 277 9.64 0.06 16.98
CA PRO A 277 10.74 1.00 16.75
C PRO A 277 11.51 1.22 18.05
N ILE A 278 12.83 1.11 17.97
CA ILE A 278 13.72 1.47 19.07
C ILE A 278 13.68 2.99 19.16
N LEU A 279 12.81 3.51 20.02
CA LEU A 279 12.78 4.93 20.31
C LEU A 279 14.07 5.27 21.08
N PRO A 280 14.87 6.27 20.64
CA PRO A 280 15.97 6.75 21.46
C PRO A 280 15.41 7.30 22.78
N SER A 281 16.01 6.83 23.87
CA SER A 281 15.73 7.25 25.25
C SER A 281 16.08 8.71 25.51
#